data_AF-A0A011QJ57-F1
#
_entry.id   AF-A0A011QJ57-F1
#
_cell.length_a   1.000
_cell.length_b   1.000
_cell.length_c   1.000
_cell.angle_alpha   90.00
_cell.angle_beta   90.00
_cell.angle_gamma   90.00
#
_symmetry.space_group_name_H-M   'P 1'
#
loop_
_entity.id
_entity.type
_entity.pdbx_description
1 polymer ?
#
loop_
_entity_poly.entity_id
_entity_poly.type
_entity_poly.pdbx_seq_one_letter_code
_entity_poly.pdbx_strand_id
1 'polypeptide(L)'
;MAALNGAAPKFAATFGMQGLALHQAMARYDKAAGFPMAWFFHMLTVRSAPYALANAVISDVLEGFQYLPARDIEVVKQWLYQPYAF
;
A
#
# COMPACT_ATOMS: atom_id res chain seq x y z
N MET A 1 -10.21 -8.90 18.34
CA MET A 1 -9.32 -9.99 17.90
C MET A 1 -9.85 -10.55 16.58
N ALA A 2 -9.23 -10.19 15.46
CA ALA A 2 -9.43 -10.76 14.12
C ALA A 2 -8.23 -10.27 13.27
N ALA A 3 -7.46 -11.06 12.54
CA ALA A 3 -7.46 -12.49 12.30
C ALA A 3 -6.00 -12.96 12.09
N LEU A 4 -5.56 -13.93 12.90
CA LEU A 4 -4.36 -14.74 12.65
C LEU A 4 -4.81 -16.07 12.02
N ASN A 5 -5.52 -16.02 10.90
CA ASN A 5 -5.87 -17.20 10.11
C ASN A 5 -5.05 -17.20 8.82
N GLY A 6 -3.80 -17.65 8.92
CA GLY A 6 -3.05 -18.49 7.95
C GLY A 6 -2.86 -18.07 6.50
N ALA A 7 -3.54 -17.07 5.96
CA ALA A 7 -3.37 -16.59 4.59
C ALA A 7 -3.38 -15.07 4.61
N ALA A 8 -2.28 -14.46 4.14
CA ALA A 8 -2.28 -13.02 3.90
C ALA A 8 -3.49 -12.70 2.99
N PRO A 9 -4.28 -11.66 3.30
CA PRO A 9 -5.35 -11.24 2.40
C PRO A 9 -4.76 -11.06 1.00
N LYS A 10 -5.44 -11.53 -0.04
CA LYS A 10 -4.96 -11.27 -1.40
C LYS A 10 -5.18 -9.80 -1.69
N PHE A 11 -4.10 -9.06 -1.93
CA PHE A 11 -4.20 -7.68 -2.38
C PHE A 11 -4.80 -7.68 -3.79
N ALA A 12 -6.11 -7.44 -3.86
CA ALA A 12 -6.87 -7.42 -5.12
C ALA A 12 -6.70 -6.07 -5.85
N ALA A 13 -5.51 -5.49 -5.85
CA ALA A 13 -5.25 -4.35 -6.71
C ALA A 13 -4.94 -4.85 -8.11
N THR A 14 -5.83 -4.50 -9.02
CA THR A 14 -5.64 -4.68 -10.45
C THR A 14 -4.68 -3.59 -10.95
N PHE A 15 -3.81 -3.91 -11.90
CA PHE A 15 -2.97 -2.91 -12.58
C PHE A 15 -3.87 -1.79 -13.15
N GLY A 16 -3.60 -0.53 -12.79
CA GLY A 16 -4.41 0.64 -13.19
C GLY A 16 -5.49 1.08 -12.19
N MET A 17 -5.57 0.49 -11.00
CA MET A 17 -6.47 0.96 -9.94
C MET A 17 -5.89 2.23 -9.28
N GLN A 18 -6.65 3.33 -9.31
CA GLN A 18 -6.25 4.66 -8.83
C GLN A 18 -7.42 5.32 -8.08
N GLY A 19 -7.16 6.42 -7.38
CA GLY A 19 -8.19 7.25 -6.76
C GLY A 19 -8.92 6.54 -5.61
N LEU A 20 -10.23 6.80 -5.52
CA LEU A 20 -11.09 6.23 -4.49
C LEU A 20 -11.12 4.69 -4.50
N ALA A 21 -11.01 4.07 -5.67
CA ALA A 21 -11.01 2.61 -5.81
C ALA A 21 -9.76 2.00 -5.16
N LEU A 22 -8.59 2.62 -5.37
CA LEU A 22 -7.33 2.23 -4.74
C LEU A 22 -7.40 2.43 -3.22
N HIS A 23 -7.90 3.58 -2.77
CA HIS A 23 -8.07 3.86 -1.36
C HIS A 23 -8.95 2.83 -0.63
N GLN A 24 -10.10 2.48 -1.22
CA GLN A 24 -10.99 1.48 -0.65
C GLN A 24 -10.35 0.09 -0.61
N ALA A 25 -9.58 -0.28 -1.62
CA ALA A 25 -8.84 -1.55 -1.63
C ALA A 25 -7.79 -1.60 -0.51
N MET A 26 -7.00 -0.52 -0.35
CA MET A 26 -6.01 -0.40 0.73
C MET A 26 -6.66 -0.44 2.12
N ALA A 27 -7.72 0.34 2.34
CA ALA A 27 -8.42 0.39 3.62
C ALA A 27 -9.04 -0.97 4.01
N ARG A 28 -9.59 -1.70 3.03
CA ARG A 28 -10.11 -3.06 3.25
C ARG A 28 -8.99 -4.03 3.62
N TYR A 29 -7.85 -3.91 2.94
CA TYR A 29 -6.68 -4.75 3.22
C TYR A 29 -6.12 -4.51 4.62
N ASP A 30 -5.89 -3.25 4.99
CA ASP A 30 -5.37 -2.85 6.30
C ASP A 30 -6.32 -3.31 7.42
N LYS A 31 -7.64 -3.17 7.21
CA LYS A 31 -8.65 -3.68 8.13
C LYS A 31 -8.60 -5.21 8.27
N ALA A 32 -8.37 -5.94 7.18
CA ALA A 32 -8.27 -7.40 7.19
C ALA A 32 -6.98 -7.89 7.86
N ALA A 33 -5.87 -7.17 7.67
CA ALA A 33 -4.58 -7.44 8.30
C ALA A 33 -4.55 -7.03 9.78
N GLY A 34 -5.41 -6.10 10.19
CA GLY A 34 -5.59 -5.68 11.58
C GLY A 34 -4.73 -4.50 12.01
N PHE A 35 -4.04 -3.83 11.08
CA PHE A 35 -3.23 -2.64 11.35
C PHE A 35 -3.14 -1.74 10.10
N PRO A 36 -3.03 -0.41 10.26
CA PRO A 36 -2.85 0.50 9.13
C PRO A 36 -1.52 0.21 8.42
N MET A 37 -1.42 0.50 7.12
CA MET A 37 -0.20 0.31 6.33
C MET A 37 0.24 -1.15 6.13
N ALA A 38 -0.61 -2.13 6.42
CA ALA A 38 -0.29 -3.53 6.20
C ALA A 38 0.00 -3.85 4.73
N TRP A 39 -0.66 -3.15 3.80
CA TRP A 39 -0.42 -3.29 2.37
C TRP A 39 1.03 -2.99 1.99
N PHE A 40 1.68 -2.01 2.64
CA PHE A 40 3.06 -1.61 2.37
C PHE A 40 4.03 -2.69 2.81
N PHE A 41 3.91 -3.21 4.04
CA PHE A 41 4.77 -4.30 4.51
C PHE A 41 4.59 -5.57 3.70
N HIS A 42 3.36 -5.89 3.31
CA HIS A 42 3.11 -7.02 2.43
C HIS A 42 3.79 -6.84 1.07
N MET A 43 3.68 -5.65 0.49
CA MET A 43 4.38 -5.27 -0.75
C MET A 43 5.90 -5.44 -0.64
N LEU A 44 6.52 -5.12 0.50
CA LEU A 44 7.96 -5.35 0.71
C LEU A 44 8.37 -6.83 0.71
N THR A 45 7.45 -7.72 1.08
CA THR A 45 7.72 -9.18 1.18
C THR A 45 7.45 -9.95 -0.11
N VAL A 46 6.65 -9.39 -1.02
CA VAL A 46 6.32 -10.03 -2.31
C VAL A 46 7.32 -9.59 -3.38
N ARG A 47 8.20 -10.51 -3.77
CA ARG A 47 9.35 -10.30 -4.67
C ARG A 47 9.01 -9.75 -6.08
N SER A 48 7.74 -9.75 -6.48
CA SER A 48 7.35 -9.64 -7.90
C SER A 48 6.30 -8.58 -8.26
N ALA A 49 5.80 -7.77 -7.32
CA ALA A 49 4.73 -6.81 -7.65
C ALA A 49 4.82 -5.34 -7.14
N PRO A 50 5.97 -4.72 -6.79
CA PRO A 50 5.90 -3.64 -5.81
C PRO A 50 5.85 -2.21 -6.40
N TYR A 51 6.46 -1.95 -7.55
CA TYR A 51 6.60 -0.57 -8.04
C TYR A 51 5.29 0.06 -8.54
N ALA A 52 4.44 -0.73 -9.20
CA ALA A 52 3.20 -0.20 -9.77
C ALA A 52 2.25 0.34 -8.69
N LEU A 53 2.14 -0.36 -7.56
CA LEU A 53 1.30 0.05 -6.44
C LEU A 53 1.85 1.29 -5.75
N ALA A 54 3.14 1.30 -5.42
CA ALA A 54 3.77 2.46 -4.80
C ALA A 54 3.70 3.69 -5.73
N ASN A 55 3.91 3.51 -7.04
CA ASN A 55 3.79 4.58 -8.01
C ASN A 55 2.35 5.10 -8.08
N ALA A 56 1.33 4.23 -8.10
CA ALA A 56 -0.07 4.65 -8.08
C ALA A 56 -0.42 5.46 -6.82
N VAL A 57 0.07 5.03 -5.65
CA VAL A 57 -0.12 5.77 -4.38
C VAL A 57 0.52 7.16 -4.45
N ILE A 58 1.74 7.28 -4.97
CA ILE A 58 2.39 8.60 -5.11
C ILE A 58 1.71 9.47 -6.17
N SER A 59 1.29 8.90 -7.30
CA SER A 59 0.52 9.61 -8.32
C SER A 59 -0.77 10.19 -7.73
N ASP A 60 -1.55 9.39 -7.01
CA ASP A 60 -2.78 9.86 -6.36
C ASP A 60 -2.50 10.96 -5.32
N VAL A 61 -1.42 10.85 -4.54
CA VAL A 61 -1.00 11.90 -3.60
C VAL A 61 -0.67 13.21 -4.32
N LEU A 62 0.01 13.15 -5.47
CA LEU A 62 0.30 14.32 -6.29
C LEU A 62 -0.97 14.93 -6.90
N GLU A 63 -1.98 14.11 -7.19
CA GLU A 63 -3.31 14.55 -7.63
C GLU A 63 -4.18 15.12 -6.48
N GLY A 64 -3.64 15.17 -5.26
CA GLY A 64 -4.29 15.78 -4.09
C GLY A 64 -5.07 14.79 -3.22
N PHE A 65 -4.97 13.49 -3.48
CA PHE A 65 -5.58 12.49 -2.64
C PHE A 65 -4.74 12.20 -1.39
N GLN A 66 -5.26 12.56 -0.23
CA GLN A 66 -4.59 12.36 1.05
C GLN A 66 -5.06 11.07 1.74
N TYR A 67 -4.62 9.91 1.23
CA TYR A 67 -4.96 8.61 1.84
C TYR A 67 -4.24 8.33 3.15
N LEU A 68 -3.07 8.96 3.32
CA LEU A 68 -2.09 8.64 4.32
C LEU A 68 -1.60 9.94 4.96
N PRO A 69 -1.21 9.90 6.24
CA PRO A 69 -0.55 11.05 6.85
C PRO A 69 0.79 11.33 6.14
N ALA A 70 1.22 12.59 6.16
CA ALA A 70 2.42 13.04 5.46
C ALA A 70 3.67 12.19 5.78
N ARG A 71 3.81 11.72 7.03
CA ARG A 71 4.90 10.83 7.44
C ARG A 71 4.96 9.55 6.62
N ASP A 72 3.83 8.91 6.40
CA ASP A 72 3.79 7.62 5.71
C ASP A 72 3.98 7.78 4.20
N ILE A 73 3.52 8.91 3.64
CA ILE A 73 3.80 9.30 2.25
C ILE A 73 5.31 9.40 2.02
N GLU A 74 6.04 10.04 2.94
CA GLU A 74 7.50 10.17 2.83
C GLU A 74 8.20 8.81 2.92
N VAL A 75 7.71 7.87 3.74
CA VAL A 75 8.24 6.49 3.78
C VAL A 75 8.09 5.79 2.43
N VAL A 76 6.92 5.90 1.78
CA VAL A 76 6.67 5.30 0.46
C VAL A 76 7.54 5.96 -0.62
N LYS A 77 7.68 7.29 -0.59
CA LYS A 77 8.56 8.03 -1.52
C LYS A 77 10.03 7.65 -1.36
N GLN A 78 10.53 7.61 -0.12
CA GLN A 78 11.91 7.25 0.16
C GLN A 78 12.19 5.81 -0.28
N TRP A 79 11.25 4.89 -0.04
CA TRP A 79 11.37 3.52 -0.54
C TRP A 79 11.37 3.44 -2.07
N LEU A 80 10.56 4.24 -2.78
CA LEU A 80 10.59 4.31 -4.26
C LEU A 80 11.92 4.84 -4.80
N TYR A 81 12.51 5.83 -4.12
CA TYR A 81 13.77 6.44 -4.54
C TYR A 81 14.99 5.56 -4.20
N GLN A 82 14.97 4.89 -3.04
CA GLN A 82 15.99 3.95 -2.61
C GLN A 82 15.36 2.67 -2.02
N PRO A 83 14.97 1.73 -2.90
CA PRO A 83 14.39 0.47 -2.48
C PRO A 83 15.44 -0.34 -1.71
N TYR A 84 15.08 -0.80 -0.50
CA TYR A 84 15.95 -1.58 0.39
C TYR A 84 17.18 -0.83 0.94
N ALA A 85 17.18 0.50 0.98
CA ALA A 85 18.16 1.23 1.79
C ALA A 85 17.77 1.12 3.27
N PHE A 86 18.53 0.32 4.02
CA PHE A 86 18.50 0.21 5.47
C PHE A 86 19.65 1.02 6.09
#